data_AF-A0A0A9GAD1-F1
#
_entry.id   AF-A0A0A9GAD1-F1
#
_cell.length_a   1.000
_cell.length_b   1.000
_cell.length_c   1.000
_cell.angle_alpha   90.00
_cell.angle_beta   90.00
_cell.angle_gamma   90.00
#
_symmetry.space_group_name_H-M   'P 1'
#
loop_
_entity.id
_entity.type
_entity.pdbx_description
1 polymer ?
#
loop_
_entity_poly.entity_id
_entity_poly.type
_entity_poly.pdbx_seq_one_letter_code
_entity_poly.pdbx_strand_id
1 'polypeptide(L)'
;MMERLFVHFPELYFEQNMEEIRIVVCKLLIHPHSMPRNTSSSLVASYFATVEKRKHEKLDVTSCLLVQPSRLFIIAVSFLKQLRMELSDTTANNLIVQNLAYSICNLHMLVRRSTSSHRFWSGVSSSDHGAFLEGFELLGSTKAKNTFLLSTST
;
A
#
# COMPACT_ATOMS: atom_id res chain seq x y z
N MET A 1 9.69 16.50 9.04
CA MET A 1 10.06 17.49 8.00
C MET A 1 9.44 17.13 6.65
N MET A 2 9.61 15.89 6.14
CA MET A 2 8.99 15.45 4.88
C MET A 2 7.44 15.52 4.87
N GLU A 3 6.74 15.11 5.94
CA GLU A 3 5.27 15.22 6.01
C GLU A 3 4.76 16.63 5.69
N ARG A 4 5.41 17.65 6.28
CA ARG A 4 5.02 19.04 6.04
C ARG A 4 5.28 19.44 4.59
N LEU A 5 6.40 19.03 4.01
CA LEU A 5 6.73 19.32 2.61
C LEU A 5 5.65 18.78 1.67
N PHE A 6 5.23 17.54 1.87
CA PHE A 6 4.21 16.91 1.03
C PHE A 6 2.80 17.45 1.23
N VAL A 7 2.48 17.95 2.44
CA VAL A 7 1.22 18.65 2.67
C VAL A 7 1.17 19.96 1.89
N HIS A 8 2.30 20.68 1.79
CA HIS A 8 2.37 21.96 1.07
C HIS A 8 2.53 21.78 -0.44
N PHE A 9 3.16 20.69 -0.87
CA PHE A 9 3.38 20.37 -2.28
C PHE A 9 2.93 18.93 -2.58
N PRO A 10 1.61 18.69 -2.68
CA PRO A 10 1.06 17.36 -2.92
C PRO A 10 1.49 16.77 -4.26
N GLU A 11 1.91 17.60 -5.22
CA GLU A 11 2.39 17.21 -6.54
C GLU A 11 3.67 16.37 -6.46
N LEU A 12 4.52 16.64 -5.46
CA LEU A 12 5.78 15.93 -5.24
C LEU A 12 5.56 14.44 -5.00
N TYR A 13 4.40 14.03 -4.47
CA TYR A 13 4.10 12.61 -4.28
C TYR A 13 4.10 11.80 -5.58
N PHE A 14 3.93 12.45 -6.73
CA PHE A 14 3.71 11.78 -8.01
C PHE A 14 4.88 11.96 -8.98
N GLU A 15 5.87 12.77 -8.61
CA GLU A 15 7.07 12.94 -9.41
C GLU A 15 7.92 11.66 -9.40
N GLN A 16 8.50 11.32 -10.56
CA GLN A 16 9.23 10.07 -10.75
C GLN A 16 10.50 9.98 -9.88
N ASN A 17 11.19 11.10 -9.67
CA ASN A 17 12.30 11.25 -8.70
C ASN A 17 11.92 10.85 -7.26
N MET A 18 10.63 10.86 -6.90
CA MET A 18 10.13 10.51 -5.57
C MET A 18 9.67 9.04 -5.48
N GLU A 19 9.88 8.22 -6.51
CA GLU A 19 9.51 6.80 -6.52
C GLU A 19 10.27 6.00 -5.45
N GLU A 20 11.59 6.18 -5.35
CA GLU A 20 12.41 5.49 -4.35
C GLU A 20 11.98 5.84 -2.93
N ILE A 21 11.67 7.11 -2.68
CA ILE A 21 11.18 7.59 -1.38
C ILE A 21 9.85 6.91 -1.03
N ARG A 22 8.93 6.77 -2.00
CA ARG A 22 7.66 6.06 -1.79
C ARG A 22 7.88 4.59 -1.43
N ILE A 23 8.85 3.92 -2.05
CA ILE A 23 9.22 2.53 -1.72
C ILE A 23 9.81 2.45 -0.29
N VAL A 24 10.68 3.39 0.09
CA VAL A 24 11.25 3.46 1.44
C VAL A 24 10.14 3.68 2.47
N VAL A 25 9.15 4.52 2.19
CA VAL A 25 7.99 4.72 3.08
C VAL A 25 7.26 3.41 3.34
N CYS A 26 7.01 2.58 2.31
CA CYS A 26 6.39 1.27 2.50
C CYS A 26 7.22 0.35 3.40
N LYS A 27 8.55 0.32 3.21
CA LYS A 27 9.46 -0.51 4.05
C LYS A 27 9.47 -0.08 5.51
N LEU A 28 9.39 1.23 5.76
CA LEU A 28 9.40 1.79 7.11
C LEU A 28 8.10 1.51 7.90
N LEU A 29 7.01 1.10 7.24
CA LEU A 29 5.77 0.70 7.92
C LEU A 29 5.95 -0.50 8.85
N ILE A 30 6.98 -1.33 8.65
CA ILE A 30 7.26 -2.47 9.54
C ILE A 30 8.53 -2.26 10.37
N HIS A 31 9.02 -1.02 10.42
CA HIS A 31 10.23 -0.70 11.16
C HIS A 31 10.07 -1.00 12.65
N PRO A 32 11.10 -1.53 13.35
CA PRO A 32 11.01 -1.84 14.78
C PRO A 32 10.66 -0.63 15.65
N HIS A 33 11.30 0.51 15.39
CA HIS A 33 11.05 1.76 16.11
C HIS A 33 9.72 2.42 15.69
N SER A 34 8.98 2.95 16.66
CA SER A 34 7.66 3.56 16.47
C SER A 34 7.70 4.87 15.71
N MET A 35 8.72 5.72 15.91
CA MET A 35 8.83 7.02 15.25
C MET A 35 8.80 6.91 13.70
N PRO A 36 9.71 6.15 13.05
CA PRO A 36 9.67 6.01 11.58
C PRO A 36 8.39 5.32 11.10
N ARG A 37 7.90 4.33 11.85
CA ARG A 37 6.65 3.63 11.53
C ARG A 37 5.45 4.58 11.51
N ASN A 38 5.28 5.38 12.56
CA ASN A 38 4.18 6.35 12.69
C ASN A 38 4.27 7.45 11.63
N THR A 39 5.48 7.97 11.36
CA THR A 39 5.70 8.92 10.28
C THR A 39 5.33 8.33 8.92
N SER A 40 5.71 7.09 8.64
CA SER A 40 5.32 6.41 7.40
C SER A 40 3.81 6.18 7.31
N SER A 41 3.14 5.84 8.41
CA SER A 41 1.69 5.73 8.48
C SER A 41 0.98 7.04 8.12
N SER A 42 1.47 8.17 8.66
CA SER A 42 0.96 9.51 8.35
C SER A 42 1.22 9.94 6.89
N LEU A 43 2.38 9.60 6.35
CA LEU A 43 2.72 9.86 4.94
C LEU A 43 1.81 9.07 3.99
N VAL A 44 1.55 7.80 4.29
CA VAL A 44 0.62 6.96 3.50
C VAL A 44 -0.81 7.52 3.56
N ALA A 45 -1.27 7.95 4.74
CA ALA A 45 -2.59 8.58 4.87
C ALA A 45 -2.70 9.86 4.03
N SER A 46 -1.67 10.71 4.08
CA SER A 46 -1.60 11.93 3.28
C SER A 46 -1.57 11.65 1.78
N TYR A 47 -0.84 10.61 1.36
CA TYR A 47 -0.82 10.15 -0.03
C TYR A 47 -2.21 9.71 -0.49
N PHE A 48 -2.89 8.87 0.29
CA PHE A 48 -4.24 8.38 -0.04
C PHE A 48 -5.25 9.53 -0.13
N ALA A 49 -5.22 10.48 0.80
CA ALA A 49 -6.07 11.67 0.75
C ALA A 49 -5.84 12.49 -0.54
N THR A 50 -4.57 12.64 -0.94
CA THR A 50 -4.19 13.35 -2.17
C THR A 50 -4.68 12.62 -3.41
N VAL A 51 -4.57 11.29 -3.43
CA VAL A 51 -5.10 10.46 -4.52
C VAL A 51 -6.62 10.61 -4.65
N GLU A 52 -7.37 10.58 -3.55
CA GLU A 52 -8.83 10.75 -3.59
C GLU A 52 -9.23 12.14 -4.07
N LYS A 53 -8.52 13.19 -3.63
CA LYS A 53 -8.72 14.55 -4.14
C LYS A 53 -8.55 14.62 -5.66
N ARG A 54 -7.47 14.02 -6.18
CA ARG A 54 -7.21 13.95 -7.62
C ARG A 54 -8.28 13.17 -8.39
N LYS A 55 -8.76 12.04 -7.86
CA LYS A 55 -9.88 11.29 -8.44
C LYS A 55 -11.13 12.16 -8.56
N HIS A 56 -11.44 12.95 -7.53
CA HIS A 56 -12.58 13.87 -7.52
C HIS A 56 -12.43 14.99 -8.56
N GLU A 57 -11.21 15.50 -8.72
CA GLU A 57 -10.83 16.51 -9.73
C GLU A 57 -10.68 15.93 -11.15
N LYS A 58 -10.94 14.62 -11.35
CA LYS A 58 -10.81 13.89 -12.62
C LYS A 58 -9.40 13.94 -13.22
N LEU A 59 -8.38 14.12 -12.37
CA LEU A 59 -6.98 14.05 -12.77
C LEU A 59 -6.56 12.58 -12.94
N ASP A 60 -5.55 12.34 -13.77
CA ASP A 60 -5.03 10.99 -13.98
C ASP A 60 -4.40 10.44 -12.69
N VAL A 61 -4.84 9.24 -12.31
CA VAL A 61 -4.40 8.52 -11.10
C VAL A 61 -3.69 7.22 -11.49
N THR A 62 -3.60 6.91 -12.78
CA THR A 62 -3.02 5.65 -13.29
C THR A 62 -1.52 5.53 -12.95
N SER A 63 -0.84 6.67 -12.79
CA SER A 63 0.57 6.78 -12.38
C SER A 63 0.80 6.76 -10.85
N CYS A 64 -0.25 6.63 -10.04
CA CYS A 64 -0.13 6.69 -8.59
C CYS A 64 0.43 5.37 -8.02
N LEU A 65 1.75 5.32 -7.85
CA LEU A 65 2.50 4.14 -7.41
C LEU A 65 1.91 3.42 -6.18
N LEU A 66 1.57 4.14 -5.09
CA LEU A 66 1.12 3.47 -3.86
C LEU A 66 -0.29 2.89 -3.98
N VAL A 67 -1.05 3.22 -5.02
CA VAL A 67 -2.35 2.61 -5.31
C VAL A 67 -2.29 1.53 -6.39
N GLN A 68 -1.07 1.12 -6.80
CA GLN A 68 -0.90 -0.11 -7.56
C GLN A 68 -1.24 -1.32 -6.69
N PRO A 69 -1.78 -2.42 -7.27
CA PRO A 69 -2.20 -3.59 -6.51
C PRO A 69 -1.15 -4.17 -5.56
N SER A 70 0.09 -4.33 -6.06
CA SER A 70 1.20 -4.89 -5.30
C SER A 70 1.55 -4.03 -4.08
N ARG A 71 1.50 -2.70 -4.24
CA ARG A 71 1.74 -1.73 -3.18
C ARG A 71 0.60 -1.66 -2.18
N LEU A 72 -0.65 -1.68 -2.64
CA LEU A 72 -1.81 -1.76 -1.74
C LEU A 72 -1.77 -3.03 -0.87
N PHE A 73 -1.35 -4.15 -1.44
CA PHE A 73 -1.20 -5.40 -0.69
C PHE A 73 -0.10 -5.32 0.37
N ILE A 74 1.12 -4.89 0.03
CA ILE A 74 2.22 -4.79 1.01
C ILE A 74 1.88 -3.79 2.14
N ILE A 75 1.23 -2.67 1.80
CA ILE A 75 0.79 -1.66 2.75
C ILE A 75 -0.28 -2.25 3.70
N ALA A 76 -1.27 -2.96 3.16
CA ALA A 76 -2.30 -3.61 3.96
C ALA A 76 -1.72 -4.62 4.95
N VAL A 77 -0.83 -5.51 4.49
CA VAL A 77 -0.21 -6.50 5.38
C VAL A 77 0.68 -5.81 6.42
N SER A 78 1.38 -4.75 6.04
CA SER A 78 2.20 -3.96 6.98
C SER A 78 1.34 -3.39 8.11
N PHE A 79 0.24 -2.72 7.81
CA PHE A 79 -0.67 -2.19 8.83
C PHE A 79 -1.33 -3.28 9.68
N LEU A 80 -1.70 -4.41 9.09
CA LEU A 80 -2.20 -5.55 9.85
C LEU A 80 -1.16 -6.05 10.88
N LYS A 81 0.12 -6.07 10.50
CA LYS A 81 1.21 -6.42 11.43
C LYS A 81 1.37 -5.36 12.52
N GLN A 82 1.30 -4.06 12.20
CA GLN A 82 1.36 -2.99 13.20
C GLN A 82 0.25 -3.13 14.25
N LEU A 83 -1.00 -3.36 13.82
CA LEU A 83 -2.15 -3.54 14.73
C LEU A 83 -2.00 -4.76 15.65
N ARG A 84 -1.29 -5.80 15.21
CA ARG A 84 -0.99 -6.96 16.06
C ARG A 84 0.10 -6.67 17.10
N MET A 85 0.94 -5.67 16.87
CA MET A 85 2.07 -5.31 17.73
C MET A 85 1.75 -4.17 18.70
N GLU A 86 0.90 -3.21 18.31
CA GLU A 86 0.62 -1.98 19.07
C GLU A 86 -0.70 -2.08 19.86
N LEU A 87 -0.59 -2.37 21.16
CA LEU A 87 -1.75 -2.54 22.05
C LEU A 87 -2.23 -1.26 22.75
N SER A 88 -1.58 -0.09 22.56
CA SER A 88 -1.71 0.99 23.56
C SER A 88 -1.84 2.45 23.08
N ASP A 89 -2.15 2.75 21.81
CA ASP A 89 -2.43 4.14 21.39
C ASP A 89 -3.60 4.24 20.40
N THR A 90 -4.74 4.75 20.87
CA THR A 90 -6.03 4.70 20.13
C THR A 90 -6.05 5.59 18.90
N THR A 91 -5.36 6.72 18.89
CA THR A 91 -5.38 7.65 17.75
C THR A 91 -4.47 7.15 16.62
N ALA A 92 -3.27 6.67 16.95
CA ALA A 92 -2.39 6.02 15.98
C ALA A 92 -3.05 4.76 15.38
N ASN A 93 -3.70 3.95 16.23
CA ASN A 93 -4.43 2.76 15.78
C ASN A 93 -5.59 3.10 14.85
N ASN A 94 -6.33 4.20 15.10
CA ASN A 94 -7.40 4.63 14.19
C ASN A 94 -6.88 4.97 12.79
N LEU A 95 -5.76 5.68 12.70
CA LEU A 95 -5.13 6.01 11.41
C LEU A 95 -4.67 4.76 10.67
N ILE A 96 -4.05 3.82 11.40
CA ILE A 96 -3.61 2.53 10.85
C ILE A 96 -4.82 1.73 10.32
N VAL A 97 -5.93 1.66 11.08
CA VAL A 97 -7.16 0.99 10.65
C VAL A 97 -7.75 1.63 9.40
N GLN A 98 -7.80 2.97 9.33
CA GLN A 98 -8.28 3.68 8.14
C GLN A 98 -7.42 3.39 6.91
N ASN A 99 -6.10 3.44 7.06
CA ASN A 99 -5.18 3.13 5.96
C ASN A 99 -5.27 1.66 5.52
N LEU A 100 -5.44 0.73 6.48
CA LEU A 100 -5.67 -0.68 6.20
C LEU A 100 -6.95 -0.87 5.39
N ALA A 101 -8.07 -0.27 5.84
CA ALA A 101 -9.35 -0.34 5.16
C ALA A 101 -9.26 0.25 3.75
N TYR A 102 -8.63 1.41 3.59
CA TYR A 102 -8.40 2.03 2.29
C TYR A 102 -7.64 1.08 1.36
N SER A 103 -6.55 0.48 1.86
CA SER A 103 -5.67 -0.39 1.08
C SER A 103 -6.40 -1.64 0.59
N ILE A 104 -7.13 -2.31 1.50
CA ILE A 104 -7.92 -3.52 1.18
C ILE A 104 -9.05 -3.18 0.20
N CYS A 105 -9.82 -2.12 0.46
CA CYS A 105 -10.95 -1.74 -0.38
C CYS A 105 -10.51 -1.36 -1.80
N ASN A 106 -9.45 -0.57 -1.94
CA ASN A 106 -8.93 -0.20 -3.26
C ASN A 106 -8.37 -1.41 -4.01
N LEU A 107 -7.62 -2.30 -3.34
CA LEU A 107 -7.13 -3.54 -3.94
C LEU A 107 -8.29 -4.42 -4.41
N HIS A 108 -9.29 -4.62 -3.56
CA HIS A 108 -10.48 -5.39 -3.89
C HIS A 108 -11.24 -4.78 -5.09
N MET A 109 -11.36 -3.46 -5.15
CA MET A 109 -11.99 -2.77 -6.29
C MET A 109 -11.20 -2.96 -7.59
N LEU A 110 -9.86 -2.96 -7.54
CA LEU A 110 -9.01 -3.23 -8.71
C LEU A 110 -9.18 -4.66 -9.20
N VAL A 111 -9.21 -5.64 -8.29
CA VAL A 111 -9.50 -7.04 -8.63
C VAL A 111 -10.89 -7.16 -9.25
N ARG A 112 -11.91 -6.52 -8.67
CA ARG A 112 -13.30 -6.60 -9.15
C ARG A 112 -13.52 -5.94 -10.51
N ARG A 113 -12.71 -4.94 -10.87
CA ARG A 113 -12.77 -4.29 -12.20
C ARG A 113 -12.22 -5.18 -13.32
N SER A 114 -11.40 -6.17 -12.99
CA SER A 114 -10.99 -7.16 -13.97
C SER A 114 -12.18 -8.04 -14.39
N THR A 115 -12.14 -8.58 -15.60
CA THR A 115 -13.24 -9.45 -16.10
C THR A 115 -13.35 -10.76 -15.30
N SER A 116 -12.27 -11.19 -14.64
CA SER A 116 -12.26 -12.32 -13.72
C SER A 116 -11.05 -12.25 -12.80
N SER A 117 -11.17 -12.78 -11.58
CA SER A 117 -10.05 -12.86 -10.63
C SER A 117 -8.82 -13.53 -11.24
N HIS A 118 -9.02 -14.59 -12.04
CA HIS A 118 -7.91 -15.25 -12.75
C HIS A 118 -7.19 -14.29 -13.70
N ARG A 119 -7.92 -13.55 -14.55
CA ARG A 119 -7.30 -12.61 -15.50
C ARG A 119 -6.51 -11.51 -14.77
N PHE A 120 -7.00 -11.07 -13.62
CA PHE A 120 -6.26 -10.11 -12.79
C PHE A 120 -4.92 -10.70 -12.33
N TRP A 121 -4.95 -11.87 -11.69
CA TRP A 121 -3.75 -12.48 -11.13
C TRP A 121 -2.76 -12.91 -12.22
N SER A 122 -3.24 -13.52 -13.31
CA SER A 122 -2.39 -13.89 -14.45
C SER A 122 -1.78 -12.68 -15.17
N GLY A 123 -2.35 -11.49 -15.00
CA GLY A 123 -1.87 -10.24 -15.60
C GLY A 123 -0.92 -9.45 -14.71
N VAL A 124 -0.57 -9.94 -13.51
CA VAL A 124 0.39 -9.27 -12.63
C VAL A 124 1.78 -9.31 -13.28
N SER A 125 2.46 -8.17 -13.32
CA SER A 125 3.80 -8.08 -13.90
C SER A 125 4.81 -8.88 -13.09
N SER A 126 5.86 -9.42 -13.74
CA SER A 126 6.94 -10.11 -13.05
C SER A 126 7.65 -9.20 -12.03
N SER A 127 7.74 -7.90 -12.31
CA SER A 127 8.25 -6.88 -11.38
C SER A 127 7.39 -6.72 -10.13
N ASP A 128 6.08 -6.98 -10.20
CA ASP A 128 5.15 -6.86 -9.09
C ASP A 128 5.04 -8.14 -8.23
N HIS A 129 5.41 -9.30 -8.78
CA HIS A 129 5.39 -10.57 -8.06
C HIS A 129 6.18 -10.51 -6.75
N GLY A 130 7.35 -9.87 -6.76
CA GLY A 130 8.22 -9.77 -5.58
C GLY A 130 7.48 -9.16 -4.38
N ALA A 131 6.72 -8.08 -4.59
CA ALA A 131 6.00 -7.39 -3.53
C ALA A 131 4.79 -8.19 -3.01
N PHE A 132 4.11 -8.96 -3.87
CA PHE A 132 3.07 -9.89 -3.40
C PHE A 132 3.67 -11.02 -2.57
N LEU A 133 4.77 -11.62 -3.01
CA LEU A 133 5.45 -12.68 -2.27
C LEU A 133 5.97 -12.20 -0.91
N GLU A 134 6.57 -11.02 -0.86
CA GLU A 134 6.99 -10.36 0.38
C GLU A 134 5.78 -10.14 1.30
N GLY A 135 4.65 -9.68 0.76
CA GLY A 135 3.42 -9.50 1.53
C GLY A 135 2.87 -10.81 2.11
N PHE A 136 2.88 -11.91 1.35
CA PHE A 136 2.43 -13.21 1.87
C PHE A 136 3.35 -13.78 2.95
N GLU A 137 4.65 -13.54 2.81
CA GLU A 137 5.65 -13.89 3.81
C GLU A 137 5.47 -13.08 5.09
N LEU A 138 5.27 -11.77 4.97
CA LEU A 138 4.95 -10.88 6.08
C LEU A 138 3.64 -11.26 6.79
N LEU A 139 2.66 -11.74 6.02
CA LEU A 139 1.39 -12.24 6.54
C LEU A 139 1.55 -13.59 7.27
N GLY A 140 2.63 -14.33 6.99
CA GLY A 140 2.89 -15.66 7.51
C GLY A 140 2.03 -16.76 6.88
N SER A 141 1.53 -16.57 5.65
CA SER A 141 0.58 -17.50 5.01
C SER A 141 1.20 -18.25 3.82
N THR A 142 1.81 -19.40 4.10
CA THR A 142 2.37 -20.30 3.07
C THR A 142 1.31 -20.77 2.09
N LYS A 143 0.09 -21.06 2.58
CA LYS A 143 -1.03 -21.48 1.72
C LYS A 143 -1.37 -20.39 0.69
N ALA A 144 -1.53 -19.14 1.15
CA ALA A 144 -1.86 -18.04 0.24
C ALA A 144 -0.73 -17.74 -0.74
N LYS A 145 0.54 -17.79 -0.29
CA LYS A 145 1.72 -17.70 -1.16
C LYS A 145 1.70 -18.73 -2.28
N ASN A 146 1.44 -19.99 -1.95
CA ASN A 146 1.40 -21.07 -2.94
C ASN A 146 0.21 -20.93 -3.90
N THR A 147 -0.96 -20.55 -3.40
CA THR A 147 -2.12 -20.27 -4.26
C THR A 147 -1.86 -19.12 -5.23
N PHE A 148 -1.19 -18.05 -4.78
CA PHE A 148 -0.78 -16.95 -5.65
C PHE A 148 0.20 -17.42 -6.73
N LEU A 149 1.23 -18.20 -6.37
CA LEU A 149 2.18 -18.76 -7.34
C LEU A 149 1.47 -19.62 -8.40
N LEU A 150 0.53 -20.47 -8.00
CA LEU A 150 -0.26 -21.28 -8.95
C LEU A 150 -1.15 -20.42 -9.85
N SER A 151 -1.71 -19.32 -9.33
CA SER A 151 -2.61 -18.42 -10.07
C SER A 151 -1.87 -17.45 -11.01
N THR A 152 -0.54 -17.39 -10.88
CA THR A 152 0.36 -16.51 -11.66
C THR A 152 1.30 -17.31 -12.55
N SER A 153 1.32 -18.63 -12.42
CA SER A 153 2.04 -19.53 -13.33
C SER A 153 1.21 -19.71 -14.60
N THR A 154 1.77 -19.33 -15.75
CA THR A 154 1.21 -19.55 -17.08
C THR A 154 1.25 -21.03 -17.47
#